data_AF-A0A7S2GDC4-F1
#
_entry.id   AF-A0A7S2GDC4-F1
#
_cell.length_a   1.000
_cell.length_b   1.000
_cell.length_c   1.000
_cell.angle_alpha   90.00
_cell.angle_beta   90.00
_cell.angle_gamma   90.00
#
_symmetry.space_group_name_H-M   'P 1'
#
loop_
_entity.id
_entity.type
_entity.pdbx_description
1 polymer ?
#
loop_
_entity_poly.entity_id
_entity_poly.type
_entity_poly.pdbx_seq_one_letter_code
_entity_poly.pdbx_strand_id
1 'polypeptide(L)'
;SWTPTSAAALQTFGRRYAAEMYLCAQRLRDQAAEAASEEEAAEVRAELQRTLWAVCIWELCVIVFIGRPTLLTEALVPWWQLHLCDRSAAEHDLPQLEVLERPEASPTYWPT
;
A
#
# COMPACT_ATOMS: atom_id res chain seq x y z
N SER A 1 -23.88 -16.87 -22.51
CA SER A 1 -24.57 -16.79 -21.20
C SER A 1 -23.59 -16.25 -20.18
N TRP A 2 -23.93 -15.18 -19.46
CA TRP A 2 -23.12 -14.71 -18.34
C TRP A 2 -23.47 -15.57 -17.12
N THR A 3 -22.51 -16.35 -16.64
CA THR A 3 -22.63 -17.05 -15.36
C THR A 3 -22.06 -16.16 -14.26
N PRO A 4 -22.78 -15.94 -13.15
CA PRO A 4 -22.25 -15.18 -12.04
C PRO A 4 -21.02 -15.90 -11.46
N THR A 5 -19.86 -15.24 -11.48
CA THR A 5 -18.63 -15.73 -10.88
C THR A 5 -18.77 -15.77 -9.36
N SER A 6 -18.32 -16.85 -8.72
CA SER A 6 -18.37 -16.96 -7.26
C SER A 6 -17.45 -15.94 -6.59
N ALA A 7 -17.79 -15.52 -5.36
CA ALA A 7 -16.94 -14.63 -4.58
C ALA A 7 -15.51 -15.20 -4.38
N ALA A 8 -15.37 -16.52 -4.24
CA ALA A 8 -14.07 -17.18 -4.13
C ALA A 8 -13.22 -17.06 -5.41
N ALA A 9 -13.85 -17.19 -6.59
CA ALA A 9 -13.17 -17.00 -7.87
C ALA A 9 -12.79 -15.53 -8.08
N LEU A 10 -13.66 -14.58 -7.70
CA LEU A 10 -13.35 -13.15 -7.73
C LEU A 10 -12.21 -12.77 -6.79
N GLN A 11 -12.15 -13.34 -5.57
CA GLN A 11 -11.03 -13.13 -4.65
C GLN A 11 -9.72 -13.70 -5.21
N THR A 12 -9.76 -14.87 -5.83
CA THR A 12 -8.57 -15.49 -6.45
C THR A 12 -8.05 -14.62 -7.59
N PHE A 13 -8.95 -14.14 -8.44
CA PHE A 13 -8.61 -13.19 -9.50
C PHE A 13 -8.03 -11.89 -8.93
N GLY A 14 -8.69 -11.31 -7.92
CA GLY A 14 -8.25 -10.10 -7.23
C GLY A 14 -6.82 -10.20 -6.72
N ARG A 15 -6.47 -11.31 -6.06
CA ARG A 15 -5.11 -11.56 -5.56
C ARG A 15 -4.08 -11.71 -6.68
N ARG A 16 -4.43 -12.38 -7.78
CA ARG A 16 -3.52 -12.54 -8.94
C ARG A 16 -3.22 -11.20 -9.60
N TYR A 17 -4.25 -10.40 -9.84
CA TYR A 17 -4.07 -9.07 -10.40
C TYR A 17 -3.19 -8.20 -9.51
N ALA A 18 -3.41 -8.20 -8.19
CA ALA A 18 -2.56 -7.48 -7.25
C ALA A 18 -1.09 -7.95 -7.31
N ALA A 19 -0.86 -9.28 -7.35
CA ALA A 19 0.48 -9.84 -7.47
C ALA A 19 1.20 -9.41 -8.75
N GLU A 20 0.50 -9.39 -9.89
CA GLU A 20 1.05 -8.90 -11.16
C GLU A 20 1.43 -7.42 -11.10
N MET A 21 0.60 -6.59 -10.45
CA MET A 21 0.89 -5.17 -10.24
C MET A 21 2.10 -4.96 -9.32
N TYR A 22 2.28 -5.78 -8.28
CA TYR A 22 3.49 -5.73 -7.45
C TYR A 22 4.75 -6.14 -8.21
N LEU A 23 4.66 -7.13 -9.11
CA LEU A 23 5.77 -7.49 -10.00
C LEU A 23 6.11 -6.34 -10.96
N CYS A 24 5.09 -5.65 -11.49
CA CYS A 24 5.28 -4.45 -12.31
C CYS A 24 5.97 -3.34 -11.51
N ALA A 25 5.48 -3.03 -10.31
CA ALA A 25 6.09 -2.06 -9.41
C ALA A 25 7.55 -2.40 -9.08
N GLN A 26 7.89 -3.68 -8.90
CA GLN A 26 9.27 -4.07 -8.67
C GLN A 26 10.15 -3.78 -9.89
N ARG A 27 9.70 -4.12 -11.09
CA ARG A 27 10.43 -3.81 -12.34
C ARG A 27 10.62 -2.31 -12.54
N LEU A 28 9.61 -1.50 -12.21
CA LEU A 28 9.72 -0.04 -12.28
C LEU A 28 10.74 0.50 -11.26
N ARG A 29 10.85 -0.09 -10.06
CA ARG A 29 11.91 0.27 -9.10
C ARG A 29 13.29 -0.04 -9.65
N ASP A 30 13.46 -1.23 -10.22
CA ASP A 30 14.74 -1.66 -10.79
C ASP A 30 15.13 -0.74 -11.96
N GLN A 31 14.18 -0.41 -12.84
CA GLN A 31 14.37 0.56 -13.94
C GLN A 31 14.72 1.96 -13.44
N ALA A 32 14.07 2.46 -12.38
CA ALA A 32 14.38 3.78 -11.83
C ALA A 32 15.81 3.83 -11.25
N ALA A 33 16.32 2.72 -10.73
CA ALA A 33 17.69 2.61 -10.23
C ALA A 33 18.74 2.53 -11.36
N GLU A 34 18.35 2.00 -12.53
CA GLU A 34 19.21 1.83 -13.71
C GLU A 34 19.09 2.97 -14.73
N ALA A 35 18.22 3.95 -14.49
CA ALA A 35 17.94 5.05 -15.41
C ALA A 35 19.21 5.84 -15.77
N ALA A 36 19.34 6.21 -17.05
CA ALA A 36 20.54 6.91 -17.54
C ALA A 36 20.53 8.41 -17.20
N SER A 37 19.37 8.94 -16.79
CA SER A 37 19.18 10.35 -16.45
C SER A 37 18.18 10.55 -15.31
N GLU A 38 18.26 11.71 -14.65
CA GLU A 38 17.32 12.08 -13.57
C GLU A 38 15.89 12.30 -14.09
N GLU A 39 15.73 12.76 -15.34
CA GLU A 39 14.43 12.96 -15.98
C GLU A 39 13.74 11.61 -16.23
N GLU A 40 14.46 10.65 -16.82
CA GLU A 40 13.98 9.27 -16.98
C GLU A 40 13.66 8.62 -15.62
N ALA A 41 14.53 8.79 -14.63
CA ALA A 41 14.28 8.30 -13.28
C ALA A 41 13.02 8.93 -12.66
N ALA A 42 12.76 10.22 -12.89
CA ALA A 42 11.56 10.90 -12.41
C ALA A 42 10.29 10.37 -13.08
N GLU A 43 10.31 10.14 -14.40
CA GLU A 43 9.16 9.56 -15.12
C GLU A 43 8.84 8.14 -14.65
N VAL A 44 9.87 7.29 -14.50
CA VAL A 44 9.70 5.92 -14.01
C VAL A 44 9.18 5.91 -12.56
N ARG A 45 9.69 6.81 -11.70
CA ARG A 45 9.17 6.96 -10.32
C ARG A 45 7.70 7.41 -10.30
N ALA A 46 7.30 8.30 -11.21
CA ALA A 46 5.90 8.71 -11.32
C ALA A 46 4.99 7.53 -11.74
N GLU A 47 5.44 6.70 -12.67
CA GLU A 47 4.72 5.48 -13.08
C GLU A 47 4.66 4.43 -11.97
N LEU A 48 5.76 4.27 -11.23
CA LEU A 48 5.80 3.44 -10.03
C LEU A 48 4.75 3.90 -9.01
N GLN A 49 4.68 5.20 -8.73
CA GLN A 49 3.69 5.75 -7.80
C GLN A 49 2.26 5.50 -8.28
N ARG A 50 1.97 5.69 -9.57
CA ARG A 50 0.66 5.37 -10.16
C ARG A 50 0.32 3.89 -10.01
N THR A 51 1.28 3.01 -10.26
CA THR A 51 1.13 1.55 -10.14
C THR A 51 0.83 1.14 -8.69
N LEU A 52 1.54 1.73 -7.72
CA LEU A 52 1.31 1.48 -6.29
C LEU A 52 -0.06 1.99 -5.82
N TRP A 53 -0.52 3.15 -6.30
CA TRP A 53 -1.87 3.63 -6.02
C TRP A 53 -2.94 2.73 -6.64
N ALA A 54 -2.73 2.26 -7.86
CA ALA A 54 -3.64 1.35 -8.53
C ALA A 54 -3.80 0.03 -7.75
N VAL A 55 -2.70 -0.56 -7.26
CA VAL A 55 -2.77 -1.80 -6.47
C VAL A 55 -3.42 -1.55 -5.10
N CYS A 56 -3.11 -0.43 -4.44
CA CYS A 56 -3.72 -0.02 -3.18
C CYS A 56 -5.26 0.05 -3.29
N ILE A 57 -5.76 0.76 -4.30
CA ILE A 57 -7.20 0.93 -4.57
C ILE A 57 -7.83 -0.42 -4.95
N TRP A 58 -7.16 -1.21 -5.79
CA TRP A 58 -7.65 -2.52 -6.20
C TRP A 58 -7.83 -3.45 -5.01
N GLU A 59 -6.82 -3.57 -4.14
CA GLU A 59 -6.89 -4.42 -2.95
C GLU A 59 -8.00 -3.97 -2.01
N LEU A 60 -8.19 -2.66 -1.83
CA LEU A 60 -9.31 -2.12 -1.05
C LEU A 60 -10.67 -2.53 -1.64
N CYS A 61 -10.83 -2.43 -2.96
CA CYS A 61 -12.05 -2.86 -3.66
C CYS A 61 -12.31 -4.35 -3.45
N VAL A 62 -11.27 -5.20 -3.52
CA VAL A 62 -11.40 -6.64 -3.26
C VAL A 62 -11.84 -6.90 -1.82
N ILE A 63 -11.25 -6.18 -0.84
CA ILE A 63 -11.60 -6.31 0.58
C ILE A 63 -13.05 -5.89 0.83
N VAL A 64 -13.46 -4.73 0.32
CA VAL A 64 -14.76 -4.11 0.63
C VAL A 64 -15.92 -4.75 -0.14
N PHE A 65 -15.75 -5.03 -1.44
CA PHE A 65 -16.85 -5.44 -2.31
C PHE A 65 -16.91 -6.96 -2.55
N ILE A 66 -15.80 -7.69 -2.34
CA ILE A 66 -15.74 -9.14 -2.57
C ILE A 66 -15.46 -9.88 -1.25
N GLY A 67 -14.79 -9.25 -0.29
CA GLY A 67 -14.57 -9.77 1.05
C GLY A 67 -15.87 -9.94 1.84
N ARG A 68 -15.83 -10.81 2.85
CA ARG A 68 -16.95 -10.94 3.79
C ARG A 68 -16.84 -9.84 4.85
N PRO A 69 -17.95 -9.20 5.27
CA PRO A 69 -17.91 -8.16 6.29
C PRO A 69 -17.23 -8.56 7.60
N THR A 70 -17.35 -9.83 8.01
CA THR A 70 -16.72 -10.34 9.24
C THR A 70 -15.20 -10.44 9.17
N LEU A 71 -14.63 -10.47 7.97
CA LEU A 71 -13.17 -10.52 7.73
C LEU A 71 -12.61 -9.14 7.35
N LEU A 72 -13.47 -8.12 7.30
CA LEU A 72 -13.11 -6.78 6.86
C LEU A 72 -12.08 -6.15 7.81
N THR A 73 -12.28 -6.26 9.12
CA THR A 73 -11.32 -5.73 10.11
C THR A 73 -9.97 -6.45 10.08
N GLU A 74 -10.00 -7.77 9.89
CA GLU A 74 -8.78 -8.60 9.79
C GLU A 74 -7.98 -8.30 8.53
N ALA A 75 -8.64 -7.90 7.43
CA ALA A 75 -7.97 -7.57 6.16
C ALA A 75 -7.62 -6.08 6.02
N LEU A 76 -8.41 -5.17 6.60
CA LEU A 76 -8.20 -3.73 6.48
C LEU A 76 -6.98 -3.26 7.26
N VAL A 77 -6.70 -3.81 8.45
CA VAL A 77 -5.55 -3.38 9.25
C VAL A 77 -4.23 -3.68 8.53
N PRO A 78 -3.97 -4.92 8.04
CA PRO A 78 -2.78 -5.19 7.25
C PRO A 78 -2.69 -4.36 5.96
N TRP A 79 -3.83 -4.15 5.28
CA TRP A 79 -3.88 -3.30 4.08
C TRP A 79 -3.49 -1.85 4.40
N TRP A 80 -4.03 -1.27 5.48
CA TRP A 80 -3.71 0.09 5.91
C TRP A 80 -2.24 0.21 6.30
N GLN A 81 -1.70 -0.78 7.03
CA GLN A 81 -0.27 -0.83 7.39
C GLN A 81 0.64 -0.88 6.17
N LEU A 82 0.23 -1.59 5.11
CA LEU A 82 1.03 -1.73 3.90
C LEU A 82 1.04 -0.45 3.06
N HIS A 83 -0.11 0.21 2.91
CA HIS A 83 -0.32 1.26 1.89
C HIS A 83 -0.38 2.69 2.44
N LEU A 84 -0.86 2.87 3.66
CA LEU A 84 -1.21 4.18 4.20
C LEU A 84 -0.42 4.55 5.45
N CYS A 85 0.18 3.56 6.13
CA CYS A 85 1.01 3.84 7.28
C CYS A 85 2.27 4.57 6.85
N ASP A 86 2.50 5.72 7.49
CA ASP A 86 3.69 6.51 7.27
C ASP A 86 4.90 5.80 7.89
N ARG A 87 5.71 5.18 7.04
CA ARG A 87 6.95 4.51 7.46
C ARG A 87 7.97 5.51 7.97
N SER A 88 7.96 6.74 7.47
CA SER A 88 8.90 7.76 7.93
C SER A 88 8.62 8.13 9.39
N ALA A 89 7.34 8.28 9.76
CA ALA A 89 6.93 8.49 11.14
C ALA A 89 7.34 7.31 12.04
N ALA A 90 7.20 6.07 11.57
CA ALA A 90 7.63 4.88 12.30
C ALA A 90 9.16 4.79 12.50
N GLU A 91 9.94 5.21 11.50
CA GLU A 91 11.40 5.10 11.53
C GLU A 91 12.09 6.28 12.21
N HIS A 92 11.49 7.48 12.16
CA HIS A 92 12.15 8.72 12.58
C HIS A 92 11.46 9.40 13.76
N ASP A 93 10.13 9.49 13.77
CA ASP A 93 9.40 10.28 14.77
C ASP A 93 9.12 9.46 16.03
N LEU A 94 8.73 8.19 15.87
CA LEU A 94 8.45 7.27 16.97
C LEU A 94 9.65 7.07 17.91
N PRO A 95 10.88 6.78 17.43
CA PRO A 95 12.05 6.64 18.30
C PRO A 95 12.39 7.91 19.09
N GLN A 96 12.12 9.09 18.54
CA GLN A 96 12.34 10.37 19.25
C GLN A 96 11.33 10.57 20.37
N LEU A 97 10.10 10.07 20.22
CA LEU A 97 9.07 10.12 21.25
C LEU A 97 9.35 9.11 22.37
N GLU A 98 9.82 7.90 22.06
CA GLU A 98 10.08 6.84 23.04
C GLU A 98 11.14 7.18 24.08
N VAL A 99 12.09 8.08 23.75
CA VAL A 99 13.16 8.50 24.67
C VAL A 99 12.76 9.63 25.63
N LEU A 100 11.57 10.21 25.46
CA LEU A 100 11.07 11.28 26.33
C LEU A 100 10.49 10.70 27.63
N GLU A 101 10.73 11.38 28.75
CA GLU A 101 10.14 11.00 30.05
C GLU A 101 8.61 11.16 30.06
N ARG A 102 8.07 12.07 29.23
CA ARG A 102 6.64 12.32 29.01
C ARG A 102 6.35 12.59 27.54
N PRO A 103 6.30 11.54 26.70
CA PRO A 103 6.09 11.67 25.25
C PRO A 103 4.77 12.39 24.92
N GLU A 104 3.72 12.14 25.70
CA GLU A 104 2.37 12.70 25.52
C GLU A 104 2.28 14.22 25.68
N ALA A 105 3.28 14.84 26.32
CA ALA A 105 3.40 16.28 26.44
C ALA A 105 4.06 16.92 25.22
N SER A 106 4.66 16.12 24.32
CA SER A 106 5.26 16.61 23.09
C SER A 106 4.18 16.99 22.07
N PRO A 107 4.27 18.15 21.41
CA PRO A 107 3.39 18.51 20.30
C PRO A 107 3.41 17.50 19.14
N THR A 108 4.51 16.77 18.97
CA THR A 108 4.65 15.73 17.93
C THR A 108 3.93 14.42 18.26
N TYR A 109 3.53 14.21 19.51
CA TYR A 109 2.85 12.97 19.94
C TYR A 109 1.39 12.93 19.49
N TRP A 110 0.73 14.08 19.43
CA TRP A 110 -0.66 14.23 18.98
C TRP A 110 -0.69 15.05 17.69
N PRO A 111 -0.30 14.47 16.53
CA PRO A 111 -0.43 15.16 15.26
C PRO A 111 -1.92 15.47 15.02
N THR A 112 -2.22 16.76 14.77
CA THR A 112 -3.56 17.28 14.49
C THR A 112 -4.09 16.85 13.14
#